data_AF-A0A965CF41-F1
#
_entry.id   AF-A0A965CF41-F1
#
_cell.length_a   1.000
_cell.length_b   1.000
_cell.length_c   1.000
_cell.angle_alpha   90.00
_cell.angle_beta   90.00
_cell.angle_gamma   90.00
#
_symmetry.space_group_name_H-M   'P 1'
#
loop_
_entity.id
_entity.type
_entity.pdbx_description
1 polymer ?
#
loop_
_entity_poly.entity_id
_entity_poly.type
_entity_poly.pdbx_seq_one_letter_code
_entity_poly.pdbx_strand_id
1 'polypeptide(L)'
;MLAETDDLAARVVLQRILPPLFSIAKRRGRITPGGIAAALDDVLAVSWVVIKTYPHARRPRKVAANLTRDVEYAAFVRPARLRRVQEVPTDLAVNGPSSAPDSIPVDLEIALVLNEAESRGVAREHIELLRMFARGLSSGAIALESNWSARTIRNRRRIAIEEVRRALADD
;
A
#
# COMPACT_ATOMS: atom_id res chain seq x y z
N MET A 1 -16.80 -6.88 -26.73
CA MET A 1 -17.59 -5.75 -26.18
C MET A 1 -19.00 -6.26 -25.95
N LEU A 2 -19.47 -6.32 -24.70
CA LEU A 2 -20.88 -6.46 -24.27
C LEU A 2 -20.98 -6.65 -22.73
N ALA A 3 -19.90 -7.06 -22.05
CA ALA A 3 -19.91 -7.28 -20.59
C ALA A 3 -19.81 -5.99 -19.72
N GLU A 4 -19.45 -4.85 -20.30
CA GLU A 4 -19.25 -3.58 -19.56
C GLU A 4 -20.58 -2.89 -19.22
N THR A 5 -21.59 -3.05 -20.08
CA THR A 5 -22.95 -2.53 -19.91
C THR A 5 -23.99 -3.58 -19.55
N ASP A 6 -23.63 -4.87 -19.56
CA ASP A 6 -24.57 -5.94 -19.25
C ASP A 6 -24.68 -6.18 -17.73
N ASP A 7 -25.74 -5.62 -17.14
CA ASP A 7 -26.06 -5.84 -15.73
C ASP A 7 -26.38 -7.30 -15.42
N LEU A 8 -26.82 -8.10 -16.40
CA LEU A 8 -27.00 -9.54 -16.23
C LEU A 8 -25.64 -10.22 -16.01
N ALA A 9 -24.64 -9.89 -16.83
CA ALA A 9 -23.29 -10.41 -16.67
C ALA A 9 -22.72 -10.05 -15.28
N ALA A 10 -22.90 -8.81 -14.83
CA ALA A 10 -22.46 -8.38 -13.50
C ALA A 10 -23.15 -9.19 -12.38
N ARG A 11 -24.46 -9.44 -12.47
CA ARG A 11 -25.21 -10.27 -11.50
C ARG A 11 -24.73 -11.72 -11.50
N VAL A 12 -24.51 -12.32 -12.67
CA VAL A 12 -24.00 -13.69 -12.80
C VAL A 12 -22.61 -13.79 -12.16
N VAL A 13 -21.74 -12.82 -12.40
CA VAL A 13 -20.42 -12.75 -11.77
C VAL A 13 -20.55 -12.61 -10.26
N LEU A 14 -21.40 -11.71 -9.77
CA LEU A 14 -21.65 -11.53 -8.34
C LEU A 14 -22.08 -12.84 -7.69
N GLN A 15 -23.09 -13.51 -8.24
CA GLN A 15 -23.58 -14.80 -7.75
C GLN A 15 -22.47 -15.86 -7.71
N ARG A 16 -21.60 -15.91 -8.73
CA ARG A 16 -20.46 -16.85 -8.79
C ARG A 16 -19.38 -16.56 -7.75
N ILE A 17 -19.20 -15.30 -7.37
CA ILE A 17 -18.21 -14.92 -6.35
C ILE A 17 -18.81 -14.82 -4.94
N LEU A 18 -20.12 -14.98 -4.75
CA LEU A 18 -20.73 -14.95 -3.41
C LEU A 18 -20.04 -15.91 -2.41
N PRO A 19 -19.78 -17.19 -2.73
CA PRO A 19 -19.15 -18.09 -1.76
C PRO A 19 -17.76 -17.61 -1.25
N PRO A 20 -16.81 -17.17 -2.11
CA PRO A 20 -15.58 -16.58 -1.61
C PRO A 20 -15.77 -15.22 -0.92
N LEU A 21 -16.77 -14.41 -1.29
CA LEU A 21 -17.09 -13.17 -0.58
C LEU A 21 -17.57 -13.44 0.87
N PHE A 22 -18.43 -14.43 1.08
CA PHE A 22 -18.81 -14.90 2.42
C PHE A 22 -17.61 -15.38 3.23
N SER A 23 -16.68 -16.08 2.58
CA SER A 23 -15.44 -16.54 3.22
C SER A 23 -14.56 -15.37 3.69
N ILE A 24 -14.50 -14.27 2.90
CA ILE A 24 -13.84 -13.03 3.31
C ILE A 24 -14.57 -12.40 4.49
N ALA A 25 -15.89 -12.21 4.39
CA ALA A 25 -16.70 -11.59 5.44
C ALA A 25 -16.58 -12.34 6.78
N LYS A 26 -16.63 -13.67 6.75
CA LYS A 26 -16.42 -14.51 7.96
C LYS A 26 -15.03 -14.30 8.57
N ARG A 27 -13.99 -14.18 7.73
CA ARG A 27 -12.62 -13.96 8.19
C ARG A 27 -12.43 -12.54 8.75
N ARG A 28 -12.94 -11.53 8.04
CA ARG A 28 -12.79 -10.10 8.38
C ARG A 28 -13.73 -9.65 9.48
N GLY A 29 -14.89 -10.28 9.63
CA GLY A 29 -15.85 -10.02 10.69
C GLY A 29 -15.31 -10.29 12.09
N ARG A 30 -14.24 -11.07 12.24
CA ARG A 30 -13.53 -11.25 13.52
C ARG A 30 -12.82 -9.97 14.01
N ILE A 31 -12.50 -9.06 13.09
CA ILE A 31 -11.72 -7.84 13.36
C ILE A 31 -12.45 -6.56 12.93
N THR A 32 -13.63 -6.69 12.30
CA THR A 32 -14.43 -5.56 11.82
C THR A 32 -15.47 -5.21 12.88
N PRO A 33 -15.58 -3.96 13.34
CA PRO A 33 -16.68 -3.53 14.21
C PRO A 33 -18.03 -3.86 13.58
N GLY A 34 -18.95 -4.44 14.34
CA GLY A 34 -20.24 -4.94 13.81
C GLY A 34 -20.19 -6.38 13.27
N GLY A 35 -19.04 -7.05 13.36
CA GLY A 35 -18.94 -8.50 13.17
C GLY A 35 -19.06 -8.95 11.70
N ILE A 36 -19.56 -10.17 11.51
CA ILE A 36 -19.67 -10.79 10.18
C ILE A 36 -20.69 -10.07 9.29
N ALA A 37 -21.82 -9.62 9.86
CA ALA A 37 -22.86 -8.92 9.12
C ALA A 37 -22.34 -7.61 8.50
N ALA A 38 -21.72 -6.75 9.32
CA ALA A 38 -21.11 -5.51 8.83
C ALA A 38 -20.02 -5.77 7.78
N ALA A 39 -19.16 -6.76 8.01
CA ALA A 39 -18.13 -7.14 7.03
C ALA A 39 -18.72 -7.68 5.72
N LEU A 40 -19.89 -8.33 5.76
CA LEU A 40 -20.58 -8.78 4.56
C LEU A 40 -21.17 -7.60 3.79
N ASP A 41 -21.80 -6.66 4.48
CA ASP A 41 -22.35 -5.43 3.89
C ASP A 41 -21.25 -4.63 3.19
N ASP A 42 -20.09 -4.44 3.82
CA ASP A 42 -18.94 -3.74 3.23
C ASP A 42 -18.45 -4.42 1.94
N VAL A 43 -18.35 -5.75 1.97
CA VAL A 43 -17.91 -6.55 0.82
C VAL A 43 -18.91 -6.47 -0.33
N LEU A 44 -20.20 -6.57 -0.03
CA LEU A 44 -21.26 -6.47 -1.04
C LEU A 44 -21.35 -5.06 -1.63
N ALA A 45 -21.24 -4.02 -0.79
CA ALA A 45 -21.31 -2.62 -1.21
C ALA A 45 -20.26 -2.29 -2.28
N VAL A 46 -19.03 -2.79 -2.14
CA VAL A 46 -17.96 -2.52 -3.12
C VAL A 46 -17.93 -3.51 -4.29
N SER A 47 -18.55 -4.69 -4.14
CA SER A 47 -18.48 -5.77 -5.13
C SER A 47 -18.97 -5.36 -6.52
N TRP A 48 -20.10 -4.65 -6.57
CA TRP A 48 -20.69 -4.20 -7.83
C TRP A 48 -19.75 -3.29 -8.62
N VAL A 49 -19.17 -2.29 -7.94
CA VAL A 49 -18.22 -1.35 -8.55
C VAL A 49 -16.98 -2.09 -9.05
N VAL A 50 -16.42 -3.00 -8.25
CA VAL A 50 -15.23 -3.78 -8.65
C VAL A 50 -15.52 -4.67 -9.86
N ILE A 51 -16.70 -5.30 -9.94
CA ILE A 51 -17.10 -6.10 -11.09
C ILE A 51 -17.21 -5.24 -12.35
N LYS A 52 -17.96 -4.13 -12.28
CA LYS A 52 -18.21 -3.25 -13.44
C LYS A 52 -16.95 -2.54 -13.93
N THR A 53 -15.97 -2.32 -13.07
CA THR A 53 -14.70 -1.64 -13.41
C THR A 53 -13.54 -2.61 -13.65
N TYR A 54 -13.79 -3.93 -13.66
CA TYR A 54 -12.73 -4.92 -13.79
C TYR A 54 -12.07 -4.88 -15.17
N PRO A 55 -10.73 -4.68 -15.27
CA PRO A 55 -10.05 -4.52 -16.55
C PRO A 55 -9.81 -5.87 -17.23
N HIS A 56 -10.87 -6.50 -17.75
CA HIS A 56 -10.83 -7.85 -18.32
C HIS A 56 -9.77 -8.00 -19.42
N ALA A 57 -9.62 -7.00 -20.30
CA ALA A 57 -8.62 -7.01 -21.37
C ALA A 57 -7.16 -7.12 -20.84
N ARG A 58 -6.87 -6.50 -19.68
CA ARG A 58 -5.53 -6.53 -19.06
C ARG A 58 -5.33 -7.72 -18.12
N ARG A 59 -6.41 -8.31 -17.62
CA ARG A 59 -6.39 -9.43 -16.64
C ARG A 59 -7.42 -10.52 -17.01
N PRO A 60 -7.26 -11.20 -18.15
CA PRO A 60 -8.27 -12.15 -18.64
C PRO A 60 -8.28 -13.49 -17.88
N ARG A 61 -7.21 -13.81 -17.14
CA ARG A 61 -7.06 -15.08 -16.42
C ARG A 61 -7.39 -14.93 -14.92
N LYS A 62 -7.91 -16.02 -14.32
CA LYS A 62 -8.22 -16.11 -12.88
C LYS A 62 -9.17 -15.00 -12.40
N VAL A 63 -10.14 -14.63 -13.25
CA VAL A 63 -11.04 -13.49 -13.05
C VAL A 63 -11.73 -13.51 -11.68
N ALA A 64 -12.36 -14.62 -11.31
CA ALA A 64 -13.06 -14.74 -10.03
C ALA A 64 -12.13 -14.52 -8.82
N ALA A 65 -10.92 -15.09 -8.84
CA ALA A 65 -9.94 -14.93 -7.78
C ALA A 65 -9.40 -13.49 -7.70
N ASN A 66 -9.19 -12.83 -8.85
CA ASN A 66 -8.76 -11.44 -8.88
C ASN A 66 -9.86 -10.50 -8.39
N LEU A 67 -11.11 -10.70 -8.84
CA LEU A 67 -12.27 -9.95 -8.35
C LEU A 67 -12.41 -10.09 -6.84
N THR A 68 -12.33 -11.32 -6.32
CA THR A 68 -12.41 -11.61 -4.87
C THR A 68 -11.35 -10.82 -4.10
N ARG A 69 -10.11 -10.79 -4.60
CA ARG A 69 -9.00 -10.05 -3.99
C ARG A 69 -9.20 -8.53 -4.09
N ASP A 70 -9.67 -8.03 -5.23
CA ASP A 70 -9.88 -6.61 -5.48
C ASP A 70 -11.04 -6.09 -4.61
N VAL A 71 -12.10 -6.88 -4.40
CA VAL A 71 -13.19 -6.61 -3.46
C VAL A 71 -12.68 -6.56 -2.01
N GLU A 72 -11.91 -7.55 -1.56
CA GLU A 72 -11.33 -7.52 -0.21
C GLU A 72 -10.42 -6.30 0.00
N TYR A 73 -9.62 -5.96 -1.02
CA TYR A 73 -8.76 -4.78 -0.97
C TYR A 73 -9.58 -3.49 -0.87
N ALA A 74 -10.62 -3.35 -1.68
CA ALA A 74 -11.48 -2.17 -1.70
C ALA A 74 -12.24 -2.00 -0.38
N ALA A 75 -12.77 -3.07 0.20
CA ALA A 75 -13.55 -3.04 1.43
C ALA A 75 -12.68 -2.77 2.67
N PHE A 76 -11.53 -3.45 2.82
CA PHE A 76 -10.82 -3.46 4.12
C PHE A 76 -9.42 -2.87 4.09
N VAL A 77 -8.77 -2.78 2.93
CA VAL A 77 -7.37 -2.35 2.85
C VAL A 77 -7.27 -0.90 2.37
N ARG A 78 -8.04 -0.52 1.35
CA ARG A 78 -8.04 0.85 0.81
C ARG A 78 -8.50 1.87 1.86
N PRO A 79 -9.60 1.68 2.61
CA PRO A 79 -10.05 2.66 3.61
C PRO A 79 -9.05 2.81 4.76
N ALA A 80 -8.46 1.71 5.24
CA ALA A 80 -7.41 1.74 6.26
C ALA A 80 -6.15 2.48 5.78
N ARG A 81 -5.80 2.38 4.49
CA ARG A 81 -4.68 3.13 3.90
C ARG A 81 -5.00 4.61 3.72
N LEU A 82 -6.22 4.96 3.32
CA LEU A 82 -6.66 6.34 3.21
C LEU A 82 -6.74 7.01 4.59
N ARG A 83 -7.26 6.32 5.61
CA ARG A 83 -7.24 6.80 7.02
C ARG A 83 -5.82 6.98 7.57
N ARG A 84 -4.81 6.29 7.02
CA ARG A 84 -3.40 6.47 7.39
C ARG A 84 -2.77 7.69 6.71
N VAL A 85 -3.42 8.26 5.70
CA VAL A 85 -3.18 9.64 5.27
C VAL A 85 -4.03 10.54 6.16
N GLN A 86 -3.71 10.57 7.46
CA GLN A 86 -4.10 11.70 8.28
C GLN A 86 -3.21 12.85 7.82
N GLU A 87 -3.82 13.90 7.28
CA GLU A 87 -3.22 15.21 7.29
C GLU A 87 -2.96 15.54 8.77
N VAL A 88 -1.71 15.41 9.19
CA VAL A 88 -1.29 15.99 10.46
C VAL A 88 -1.41 17.49 10.26
N PRO A 89 -2.25 18.20 11.04
CA PRO A 89 -2.18 19.65 11.09
C PRO A 89 -0.74 19.96 11.50
N THR A 90 0.06 20.40 10.53
CA THR A 90 1.29 21.08 10.89
C THR A 90 0.78 22.40 11.43
N ASP A 91 0.79 22.57 12.75
CA ASP A 91 0.59 23.89 13.32
C ASP A 91 1.56 24.82 12.57
N LEU A 92 1.00 25.71 11.77
CA LEU A 92 1.74 26.72 11.00
C LEU A 92 2.52 27.69 11.92
N ALA A 93 2.53 27.44 13.24
CA ALA A 93 3.18 28.22 14.26
C ALA A 93 4.56 27.69 14.70
N VAL A 94 5.10 26.60 14.13
CA VAL A 94 6.49 26.14 14.45
C VAL A 94 7.50 26.33 13.32
N ASN A 95 7.06 26.76 12.13
CA ASN A 95 7.96 27.14 11.04
C ASN A 95 7.99 28.66 10.84
N GLY A 96 8.44 29.38 11.87
CA GLY A 96 9.24 30.57 11.56
C GLY A 96 10.47 30.11 10.76
N PRO A 97 11.10 30.95 9.93
CA PRO A 97 12.42 30.63 9.42
C PRO A 97 13.36 30.50 10.62
N SER A 98 13.49 29.29 11.15
CA SER A 98 14.56 28.94 12.06
C SER A 98 15.80 28.99 11.20
N SER A 99 16.43 30.16 11.19
CA SER A 99 17.81 30.29 10.80
C SER A 99 18.62 29.60 11.90
N ALA A 100 18.59 28.26 11.92
CA ALA A 100 19.61 27.50 12.58
C ALA A 100 20.91 27.81 11.81
N PRO A 101 21.92 28.39 12.47
CA PRO A 101 23.25 28.44 11.87
C PRO A 101 23.68 26.97 11.72
N ASP A 102 24.02 26.56 10.50
CA ASP A 102 24.44 25.21 10.10
C ASP A 102 23.33 24.22 9.68
N SER A 103 22.44 24.63 8.77
CA SER A 103 21.64 23.66 8.00
C SER A 103 22.55 22.92 7.01
N ILE A 104 22.91 21.70 7.38
CA ILE A 104 23.61 20.76 6.50
C ILE A 104 22.75 20.52 5.23
N PRO A 105 23.34 20.43 4.02
CA PRO A 105 22.58 20.08 2.81
C PRO A 105 21.78 18.80 3.02
N VAL A 106 20.53 18.77 2.56
CA VAL A 106 19.58 17.65 2.75
C VAL A 106 20.18 16.30 2.33
N ASP A 107 20.96 16.26 1.25
CA ASP A 107 21.62 15.04 0.78
C ASP A 107 22.65 14.51 1.79
N LEU A 108 23.37 15.41 2.46
CA LEU A 108 24.34 15.08 3.49
C LEU A 108 23.64 14.68 4.79
N GLU A 109 22.53 15.31 5.16
CA GLU A 109 21.69 14.90 6.27
C GLU A 109 21.17 13.46 6.08
N ILE A 110 20.62 13.15 4.90
CA ILE A 110 20.14 11.80 4.58
C ILE A 110 21.29 10.79 4.63
N ALA A 111 22.47 11.15 4.11
CA ALA A 111 23.64 10.27 4.15
C ALA A 111 24.09 9.97 5.59
N LEU A 112 24.10 10.96 6.47
CA LEU A 112 24.42 10.80 7.89
C LEU A 112 23.44 9.87 8.59
N VAL A 113 22.13 10.09 8.39
CA VAL A 113 21.06 9.25 8.95
C VAL A 113 21.18 7.79 8.50
N LEU A 114 21.46 7.56 7.22
CA LEU A 114 21.60 6.20 6.70
C LEU A 114 22.90 5.51 7.18
N ASN A 115 24.00 6.26 7.34
CA ASN A 115 25.23 5.72 7.92
C ASN A 115 25.05 5.36 9.39
N GLU A 116 24.31 6.17 10.15
CA GLU A 116 23.99 5.87 11.55
C GLU A 116 23.06 4.67 11.67
N ALA A 117 22.05 4.55 10.81
CA ALA A 117 21.22 3.35 10.81
C ALA A 117 22.02 2.07 10.44
N GLU A 118 23.03 2.19 9.56
CA GLU A 118 23.94 1.10 9.21
C GLU A 118 24.84 0.71 10.41
N SER A 119 25.37 1.69 11.15
CA SER A 119 26.18 1.44 12.36
C SER A 119 25.38 0.71 13.46
N ARG A 120 24.06 0.97 13.51
CA ARG A 120 23.09 0.31 14.41
C ARG A 120 22.56 -1.03 13.91
N GLY A 121 23.10 -1.55 12.80
CA GLY A 121 22.83 -2.92 12.35
C GLY A 121 21.65 -3.08 11.37
N VAL A 122 21.13 -2.00 10.78
CA VAL A 122 20.19 -2.12 9.66
C VAL A 122 20.89 -2.81 8.49
N ALA A 123 20.21 -3.77 7.86
CA ALA A 123 20.80 -4.57 6.79
C ALA A 123 21.33 -3.71 5.64
N ARG A 124 22.55 -3.99 5.18
CA ARG A 124 23.21 -3.25 4.09
C ARG A 124 22.36 -3.15 2.82
N GLU A 125 21.67 -4.25 2.45
CA GLU A 125 20.76 -4.25 1.30
C GLU A 125 19.64 -3.19 1.42
N HIS A 126 19.15 -2.94 2.63
CA HIS A 126 18.11 -1.95 2.89
C HIS A 126 18.67 -0.53 2.84
N ILE A 127 19.87 -0.32 3.38
CA ILE A 127 20.58 0.96 3.32
C ILE A 127 20.89 1.34 1.86
N GLU A 128 21.45 0.42 1.09
CA GLU A 128 21.74 0.64 -0.34
C GLU A 128 20.47 0.95 -1.14
N LEU A 129 19.37 0.26 -0.84
CA LEU A 129 18.07 0.55 -1.45
C LEU A 129 17.59 1.97 -1.13
N LEU A 130 17.74 2.43 0.11
CA LEU A 130 17.37 3.80 0.49
C LEU A 130 18.30 4.86 -0.11
N ARG A 131 19.60 4.57 -0.25
CA ARG A 131 20.55 5.45 -0.97
C ARG A 131 20.15 5.63 -2.44
N MET A 132 19.67 4.58 -3.10
CA MET A 132 19.14 4.70 -4.47
C MET A 132 17.94 5.64 -4.53
N PHE A 133 17.01 5.55 -3.57
CA PHE A 133 15.89 6.49 -3.47
C PHE A 133 16.32 7.92 -3.15
N ALA A 134 17.33 8.11 -2.30
CA ALA A 134 17.88 9.43 -1.98
C ALA A 134 18.45 10.14 -3.22
N ARG A 135 19.02 9.38 -4.16
CA ARG A 135 19.48 9.88 -5.47
C ARG A 135 18.33 10.17 -6.48
N GLY A 136 17.07 10.03 -6.05
CA GLY A 136 15.90 10.30 -6.89
C GLY A 136 15.45 9.14 -7.79
N LEU A 137 16.03 7.94 -7.66
CA LEU A 137 15.60 6.80 -8.46
C LEU A 137 14.18 6.35 -8.10
N SER A 138 13.33 6.17 -9.12
CA SER A 138 11.98 5.65 -8.93
C SER A 138 12.00 4.12 -8.73
N SER A 139 10.96 3.57 -8.11
CA SER A 139 10.84 2.10 -8.00
C SER A 139 10.78 1.38 -9.34
N GLY A 140 10.39 2.08 -10.42
CA GLY A 140 10.42 1.55 -11.78
C GLY A 140 11.84 1.51 -12.33
N ALA A 141 12.61 2.59 -12.15
CA ALA A 141 14.01 2.66 -12.59
C ALA A 141 14.87 1.58 -11.90
N ILE A 142 14.75 1.46 -10.58
CA ILE A 142 15.47 0.41 -9.81
C ILE A 142 15.05 -1.00 -10.26
N ALA A 143 13.78 -1.19 -10.67
CA ALA A 143 13.30 -2.49 -11.16
C ALA A 143 13.85 -2.86 -12.54
N LEU A 144 14.22 -1.88 -13.37
CA LEU A 144 14.82 -2.14 -14.68
C LEU A 144 16.26 -2.60 -14.56
N GLU A 145 16.95 -2.15 -13.51
CA GLU A 145 18.37 -2.43 -13.27
C GLU A 145 18.59 -3.58 -12.26
N SER A 146 17.52 -4.13 -11.67
CA SER A 146 17.59 -5.21 -10.70
C SER A 146 16.75 -6.42 -11.11
N ASN A 147 17.04 -7.59 -10.52
CA ASN A 147 16.21 -8.79 -10.67
C ASN A 147 14.89 -8.73 -9.87
N TRP A 148 14.49 -7.56 -9.37
CA TRP A 148 13.29 -7.39 -8.55
C TRP A 148 12.19 -6.63 -9.28
N SER A 149 10.96 -7.10 -9.10
CA SER A 149 9.80 -6.36 -9.57
C SER A 149 9.64 -5.02 -8.83
N ALA A 150 9.03 -4.03 -9.48
CA ALA A 150 8.66 -2.76 -8.85
C ALA A 150 7.74 -2.92 -7.63
N ARG A 151 7.02 -4.05 -7.52
CA ARG A 151 6.23 -4.40 -6.31
C ARG A 151 7.14 -4.84 -5.17
N THR A 152 8.14 -5.68 -5.45
CA THR A 152 9.12 -6.16 -4.49
C THR A 152 9.92 -5.00 -3.92
N ILE A 153 10.40 -4.10 -4.78
CA ILE A 153 11.14 -2.89 -4.38
C ILE A 153 10.31 -2.00 -3.45
N ARG A 154 9.04 -1.75 -3.77
CA ARG A 154 8.15 -0.96 -2.89
C ARG A 154 7.94 -1.62 -1.52
N ASN A 155 7.80 -2.95 -1.49
CA ASN A 155 7.67 -3.66 -0.22
C ASN A 155 8.97 -3.60 0.60
N ARG A 156 10.13 -3.83 -0.04
CA ARG A 156 11.45 -3.72 0.60
C ARG A 156 11.72 -2.30 1.11
N ARG A 157 11.40 -1.26 0.32
CA ARG A 157 11.48 0.15 0.76
C ARG A 157 10.70 0.38 2.05
N ARG A 158 9.47 -0.12 2.13
CA ARG A 158 8.63 0.03 3.33
C ARG A 158 9.27 -0.64 4.56
N ILE A 159 9.83 -1.84 4.38
CA ILE A 159 10.50 -2.58 5.46
C ILE A 159 11.78 -1.83 5.90
N ALA A 160 12.61 -1.42 4.95
CA ALA A 160 13.84 -0.65 5.19
C ALA A 160 13.58 0.64 5.98
N ILE A 161 12.56 1.42 5.61
CA ILE A 161 12.18 2.64 6.35
C ILE A 161 11.78 2.32 7.79
N GLU A 162 11.04 1.22 8.01
CA GLU A 162 10.61 0.82 9.35
C GLU A 162 11.80 0.36 10.21
N GLU A 163 12.75 -0.36 9.63
CA GLU A 163 13.98 -0.79 10.32
C GLU A 163 14.86 0.40 10.70
N VAL A 164 15.07 1.34 9.77
CA VAL A 164 15.80 2.59 10.06
C VAL A 164 15.12 3.37 11.19
N ARG A 165 13.79 3.52 11.13
CA ARG A 165 13.05 4.20 12.19
C ARG A 165 13.19 3.52 13.54
N ARG A 166 13.15 2.19 13.59
CA ARG A 166 13.32 1.44 14.83
C ARG A 166 14.73 1.62 15.39
N ALA A 167 15.75 1.45 14.55
CA ALA A 167 17.15 1.58 14.97
C ALA A 167 17.48 2.98 15.53
N LEU A 168 16.86 4.03 14.98
CA LEU A 168 17.03 5.41 15.43
C LEU A 168 16.11 5.83 16.58
N ALA A 169 15.12 5.00 16.94
CA ALA A 169 14.20 5.27 18.06
C ALA A 169 14.66 4.62 19.38
N ASP A 170 15.62 3.70 19.33
CA ASP A 170 16.19 3.02 20.50
C ASP A 170 17.28 3.87 21.22
N ASP A 171 17.19 5.22 21.14
CA ASP A 171 18.01 6.21 21.86
C ASP A 171 17.26 6.81 23.07
#